data_AF-A0AAW1JYD2-F1
#
_entry.id   AF-A0AAW1JYD2-F1
#
_cell.length_a   1.000
_cell.length_b   1.000
_cell.length_c   1.000
_cell.angle_alpha   90.00
_cell.angle_beta   90.00
_cell.angle_gamma   90.00
#
_symmetry.space_group_name_H-M   'P 1'
#
loop_
_entity.id
_entity.type
_entity.pdbx_description
1 polymer ?
#
loop_
_entity_poly.entity_id
_entity_poly.type
_entity_poly.pdbx_seq_one_letter_code
_entity_poly.pdbx_strand_id
1 'polypeptide(L)'
;MGLVGCFCQLDTGDHRASGKSSQVWRKVLQRRATQAIFASCIPEIIDLIGTRPKYGGTLKNERGRRHIVVCGHITYESVSHFLKDFLHEDREDVDVEVVFLHRKPPDLELEGLFKRHFTTVEFFQGTIMNPIDLQRVKVHEADACLVLANKYCQDPDAEDAANIMRVISIKNYSDDIRVIIQLMQYHNKAYLLNIPSWDWKQGDDVICLAELKLGFIAQSCLAPGFSTMMANLFAMRSFKTSPGMQVWTNDYLRGTGMEMYTETLSPSFIDMPFAQATELCFTKLKLLLLAIEVRGIEAADTKISINPRGAKIQANTQGFFIAQSADEVKRAWYFCKACHEEVKDETLIKKCKCKNLATQQRNYTHDLERRKQ
;
A
#
# COMPACT_ATOMS: atom_id res chain seq x y z
N MET A 1 -3.24 -43.04 34.65
CA MET A 1 -3.53 -43.29 33.23
C MET A 1 -4.59 -44.37 32.95
N GLY A 2 -5.07 -45.16 33.92
CA GLY A 2 -6.02 -46.26 33.67
C GLY A 2 -7.50 -45.91 33.46
N LEU A 3 -7.95 -44.70 33.82
CA LEU A 3 -9.37 -44.31 33.70
C LEU A 3 -9.75 -43.72 32.34
N VAL A 4 -8.78 -43.24 31.56
CA VAL A 4 -9.04 -42.59 30.26
C VAL A 4 -9.22 -43.62 29.13
N GLY A 5 -8.51 -44.75 29.20
CA GLY A 5 -8.58 -45.81 28.18
C GLY A 5 -9.98 -46.44 28.04
N CYS A 6 -10.67 -46.69 29.16
CA CYS A 6 -12.02 -47.27 29.14
C CYS A 6 -13.09 -46.35 28.52
N PHE A 7 -12.92 -45.03 28.58
CA PHE A 7 -13.92 -44.08 28.08
C PHE A 7 -13.71 -43.67 26.61
N CYS A 8 -12.51 -43.82 26.04
CA CYS A 8 -12.23 -43.44 24.65
C CYS A 8 -12.37 -44.59 23.63
N GLN A 9 -13.12 -45.66 23.94
CA GLN A 9 -13.24 -46.87 23.11
C GLN A 9 -11.91 -47.61 22.79
N LEU A 10 -10.80 -47.26 23.45
CA LEU A 10 -9.52 -47.93 23.28
C LEU A 10 -9.44 -49.10 24.27
N ASP A 11 -9.68 -50.33 23.80
CA ASP A 11 -9.57 -51.52 24.63
C ASP A 11 -8.10 -51.95 24.74
N THR A 12 -7.36 -51.34 25.65
CA THR A 12 -5.92 -51.63 25.86
C THR A 12 -5.67 -52.91 26.67
N GLY A 13 -6.71 -53.66 27.05
CA GLY A 13 -6.59 -54.98 27.68
C GLY A 13 -6.12 -55.01 29.14
N ASP A 14 -5.61 -53.91 29.68
CA ASP A 14 -4.96 -53.85 31.01
C ASP A 14 -5.91 -54.05 32.21
N HIS A 15 -7.22 -53.86 32.04
CA HIS A 15 -8.21 -54.03 33.12
C HIS A 15 -9.48 -54.75 32.64
N ARG A 16 -9.63 -56.04 33.00
CA ARG A 16 -10.85 -56.84 32.76
C ARG A 16 -11.76 -56.88 33.99
N ALA A 17 -13.05 -56.62 33.78
CA ALA A 17 -14.06 -56.78 34.82
C ALA A 17 -14.37 -58.27 35.03
N SER A 18 -14.12 -58.81 36.22
CA SER A 18 -14.23 -60.25 36.53
C SER A 18 -15.63 -60.71 36.93
N GLY A 19 -16.54 -59.79 37.29
CA GLY A 19 -17.90 -60.12 37.74
C GLY A 19 -18.95 -60.02 36.61
N LYS A 20 -19.92 -60.94 36.58
CA LYS A 20 -21.03 -60.92 35.59
C LYS A 20 -21.81 -59.59 35.62
N SER A 21 -22.07 -59.04 36.81
CA SER A 21 -22.75 -57.75 36.97
C SER A 21 -21.88 -56.59 36.45
N SER A 22 -20.58 -56.58 36.76
CA SER A 22 -19.67 -55.52 36.30
C SER A 22 -19.42 -55.56 34.79
N GLN A 23 -19.50 -56.73 34.15
CA GLN A 23 -19.46 -56.85 32.69
C GLN A 23 -20.71 -56.28 32.01
N VAL A 24 -21.90 -56.46 32.60
CA VAL A 24 -23.15 -55.87 32.10
C VAL A 24 -23.15 -54.35 32.28
N TRP A 25 -22.77 -53.86 33.46
CA TRP A 25 -22.62 -52.42 33.72
C TRP A 25 -21.60 -51.79 32.77
N ARG A 26 -20.45 -52.43 32.55
CA ARG A 26 -19.45 -51.95 31.58
C ARG A 26 -20.03 -51.89 30.17
N LYS A 27 -20.75 -52.91 29.70
CA LYS A 27 -21.40 -52.88 28.37
C LYS A 27 -22.44 -51.77 28.24
N VAL A 28 -23.24 -51.51 29.27
CA VAL A 28 -24.29 -50.48 29.23
C VAL A 28 -23.70 -49.07 29.33
N LEU A 29 -22.80 -48.84 30.30
CA LEU A 29 -22.17 -47.53 30.51
C LEU A 29 -21.25 -47.16 29.34
N GLN A 30 -20.38 -48.09 28.90
CA GLN A 30 -19.36 -47.84 27.89
C GLN A 30 -19.93 -47.75 26.47
N ARG A 31 -21.03 -48.46 26.15
CA ARG A 31 -21.63 -48.40 24.80
C ARG A 31 -22.68 -47.31 24.64
N ARG A 32 -23.48 -46.98 25.65
CA ARG A 32 -24.60 -46.02 25.48
C ARG A 32 -24.29 -44.64 26.04
N ALA A 33 -23.86 -44.55 27.29
CA ALA A 33 -23.61 -43.26 27.94
C ALA A 33 -22.34 -42.60 27.40
N THR A 34 -21.24 -43.36 27.31
CA THR A 34 -19.96 -42.82 26.85
C THR A 34 -19.97 -42.43 25.37
N GLN A 35 -20.59 -43.24 24.50
CA GLN A 35 -20.71 -42.87 23.08
C GLN A 35 -21.59 -41.63 22.89
N ALA A 36 -22.71 -41.51 23.61
CA ALA A 36 -23.57 -40.34 23.53
C ALA A 36 -22.84 -39.07 24.00
N ILE A 37 -22.16 -39.13 25.15
CA ILE A 37 -21.41 -37.99 25.71
C ILE A 37 -20.22 -37.63 24.81
N PHE A 38 -19.49 -38.61 24.29
CA PHE A 38 -18.38 -38.35 23.38
C PHE A 38 -18.87 -37.75 22.05
N ALA A 39 -19.98 -38.25 21.50
CA ALA A 39 -20.55 -37.74 20.26
C ALA A 39 -21.22 -36.36 20.40
N SER A 40 -21.73 -35.99 21.57
CA SER A 40 -22.35 -34.68 21.80
C SER A 40 -21.37 -33.64 22.35
N CYS A 41 -20.61 -33.98 23.38
CA CYS A 41 -19.82 -33.00 24.13
C CYS A 41 -18.47 -32.70 23.48
N ILE A 42 -17.85 -33.65 22.76
CA ILE A 42 -16.54 -33.38 22.15
C ILE A 42 -16.63 -32.44 20.97
N PRO A 43 -17.59 -32.55 20.04
CA PRO A 43 -17.77 -31.53 19.01
C PRO A 43 -18.01 -30.15 19.61
N GLU A 44 -18.87 -30.03 20.63
CA GLU A 44 -19.11 -28.75 21.32
C GLU A 44 -17.84 -28.19 21.99
N ILE A 45 -17.05 -29.02 22.67
CA ILE A 45 -15.79 -28.60 23.29
C ILE A 45 -14.74 -28.23 22.23
N ILE A 46 -14.65 -28.99 21.14
CA ILE A 46 -13.75 -28.68 20.01
C ILE A 46 -14.18 -27.36 19.37
N ASP A 47 -15.48 -27.11 19.22
CA ASP A 47 -16.00 -25.84 18.71
C ASP A 47 -15.69 -24.69 19.69
N LEU A 48 -15.90 -24.87 21.00
CA LEU A 48 -15.59 -23.87 22.03
C LEU A 48 -14.09 -23.56 22.15
N ILE A 49 -13.21 -24.55 22.00
CA ILE A 49 -11.75 -24.37 22.04
C ILE A 49 -11.25 -23.84 20.69
N GLY A 50 -11.84 -24.30 19.59
CA GLY A 50 -11.50 -23.93 18.22
C GLY A 50 -12.01 -22.55 17.79
N THR A 51 -12.99 -21.98 18.48
CA THR A 51 -13.56 -20.65 18.19
C THR A 51 -12.78 -19.47 18.77
N ARG A 52 -11.58 -19.68 19.35
CA ARG A 52 -10.72 -18.54 19.69
C ARG A 52 -10.40 -17.74 18.43
N PRO A 53 -10.78 -16.45 18.35
CA PRO A 53 -10.52 -15.65 17.16
C PRO A 53 -9.01 -15.44 17.00
N LYS A 54 -8.39 -16.23 16.12
CA LYS A 54 -6.95 -16.20 15.81
C LYS A 54 -6.48 -14.81 15.39
N TYR A 55 -7.35 -14.06 14.72
CA TYR A 55 -7.11 -12.73 14.16
C TYR A 55 -7.85 -11.63 14.94
N GLY A 56 -8.10 -11.85 16.23
CA GLY A 56 -8.59 -10.82 17.14
C GLY A 56 -7.46 -9.97 17.72
N GLY A 57 -7.71 -9.32 18.86
CA GLY A 57 -6.73 -8.46 19.54
C GLY A 57 -6.61 -7.07 18.94
N THR A 58 -5.75 -6.23 19.50
CA THR A 58 -5.56 -4.81 19.13
C THR A 58 -4.15 -4.58 18.62
N LEU A 59 -4.01 -3.73 17.60
CA LEU A 59 -2.71 -3.33 17.06
C LEU A 59 -1.84 -2.73 18.16
N LYS A 60 -0.66 -3.31 18.36
CA LYS A 60 0.33 -2.83 19.33
C LYS A 60 1.32 -1.97 18.59
N ASN A 61 1.13 -0.65 18.63
CA ASN A 61 2.06 0.26 17.98
C ASN A 61 3.41 0.20 18.70
N GLU A 62 4.44 -0.32 18.04
CA GLU A 62 5.83 -0.12 18.46
C GLU A 62 6.13 1.38 18.32
N ARG A 63 6.55 2.04 19.40
CA ARG A 63 6.63 3.51 19.48
C ARG A 63 7.41 4.08 18.28
N GLY A 64 6.69 4.70 17.35
CA GLY A 64 7.24 5.46 16.23
C GLY A 64 7.10 4.84 14.84
N ARG A 65 6.65 3.57 14.73
CA ARG A 65 6.32 3.01 13.41
C ARG A 65 5.02 3.58 12.88
N ARG A 66 5.04 3.94 11.61
CA ARG A 66 3.85 4.41 10.89
C ARG A 66 3.16 3.19 10.30
N HIS A 67 1.83 3.22 10.21
CA HIS A 67 1.09 2.12 9.62
C HIS A 67 0.01 2.63 8.68
N ILE A 68 -0.32 1.79 7.70
CA ILE A 68 -1.46 1.99 6.80
C ILE A 68 -2.50 0.92 7.05
N VAL A 69 -3.77 1.27 6.90
CA VAL A 69 -4.88 0.31 7.04
C VAL A 69 -5.42 -0.02 5.66
N VAL A 70 -5.42 -1.29 5.29
CA VAL A 70 -5.94 -1.78 4.01
C VAL A 70 -7.23 -2.56 4.25
N CYS A 71 -8.29 -2.18 3.55
CA CYS A 71 -9.60 -2.83 3.64
C CYS A 71 -10.26 -2.99 2.25
N GLY A 72 -11.48 -3.54 2.23
CA GLY A 72 -12.22 -3.79 1.00
C GLY A 72 -12.07 -5.23 0.50
N HIS A 73 -11.76 -5.41 -0.78
CA HIS A 73 -11.58 -6.71 -1.42
C HIS A 73 -10.19 -7.30 -1.18
N ILE A 74 -10.06 -8.08 -0.11
CA ILE A 74 -8.82 -8.71 0.33
C ILE A 74 -8.82 -10.18 -0.09
N THR A 75 -7.98 -10.52 -1.06
CA THR A 75 -7.74 -11.89 -1.56
C THR A 75 -6.24 -12.09 -1.76
N TYR A 76 -5.80 -13.34 -1.94
CA TYR A 76 -4.39 -13.61 -2.25
C TYR A 76 -3.88 -12.79 -3.44
N GLU A 77 -4.64 -12.71 -4.54
CA GLU A 77 -4.25 -11.96 -5.74
C GLU A 77 -4.13 -10.46 -5.48
N SER A 78 -5.15 -9.85 -4.84
CA SER A 78 -5.15 -8.40 -4.60
C SER A 78 -4.04 -7.98 -3.63
N VAL A 79 -3.82 -8.76 -2.58
CA VAL A 79 -2.78 -8.51 -1.57
C VAL A 79 -1.39 -8.79 -2.12
N SER A 80 -1.20 -9.87 -2.89
CA SER A 80 0.10 -10.22 -3.48
C SER A 80 0.59 -9.13 -4.44
N HIS A 81 -0.29 -8.63 -5.31
CA HIS A 81 0.06 -7.51 -6.19
C HIS A 81 0.34 -6.24 -5.40
N PHE A 82 -0.49 -5.92 -4.41
CA PHE A 82 -0.28 -4.75 -3.55
C PHE A 82 1.06 -4.79 -2.81
N LEU A 83 1.39 -5.90 -2.13
CA LEU A 83 2.61 -6.02 -1.33
C LEU A 83 3.88 -6.05 -2.20
N LYS A 84 3.83 -6.61 -3.40
CA LYS A 84 4.97 -6.61 -4.35
C LYS A 84 5.40 -5.19 -4.70
N ASP A 85 4.44 -4.31 -4.97
CA ASP A 85 4.73 -2.92 -5.29
C ASP A 85 5.02 -2.12 -4.01
N PHE A 86 4.27 -2.35 -2.93
CA PHE A 86 4.38 -1.52 -1.72
C PHE A 86 5.66 -1.76 -0.91
N LEU A 87 6.09 -3.02 -0.77
CA LEU A 87 7.27 -3.45 0.00
C LEU A 87 8.48 -3.75 -0.90
N HIS A 88 8.56 -3.12 -2.07
CA HIS A 88 9.65 -3.36 -3.01
C HIS A 88 10.99 -2.85 -2.47
N GLU A 89 12.07 -3.58 -2.73
CA GLU A 89 13.43 -3.26 -2.23
C GLU A 89 13.97 -1.92 -2.76
N ASP A 90 13.48 -1.48 -3.93
CA ASP A 90 13.90 -0.23 -4.57
C ASP A 90 13.23 1.03 -3.96
N ARG A 91 12.28 0.87 -3.02
CA ARG A 91 11.74 2.00 -2.25
C ARG A 91 12.70 2.37 -1.13
N GLU A 92 12.86 3.67 -0.88
CA GLU A 92 13.56 4.15 0.32
C GLU A 92 13.00 3.44 1.56
N ASP A 93 13.84 3.07 2.53
CA ASP A 93 13.45 2.35 3.76
C ASP A 93 12.30 3.07 4.50
N VAL A 94 11.06 2.85 4.06
CA VAL A 94 9.87 3.34 4.75
C VAL A 94 9.48 2.24 5.72
N ASP A 95 9.83 2.44 6.99
CA ASP A 95 9.40 1.61 8.12
C ASP A 95 7.88 1.82 8.34
N VAL A 96 7.09 1.30 7.39
CA VAL A 96 5.62 1.38 7.36
C VAL A 96 5.04 -0.01 7.43
N GLU A 97 4.26 -0.24 8.48
CA GLU A 97 3.51 -1.49 8.67
C GLU A 97 2.19 -1.45 7.89
N VAL A 98 1.80 -2.60 7.34
CA VAL A 98 0.55 -2.77 6.58
C VAL A 98 -0.43 -3.59 7.40
N VAL A 99 -1.54 -2.97 7.78
CA VAL A 99 -2.57 -3.60 8.61
C VAL A 99 -3.81 -3.91 7.75
N PHE A 100 -4.08 -5.19 7.51
CA PHE A 100 -5.26 -5.63 6.79
C PHE A 100 -6.45 -5.82 7.73
N LEU A 101 -7.60 -5.24 7.39
CA LEU A 101 -8.86 -5.42 8.11
C LEU A 101 -9.93 -6.04 7.19
N HIS A 102 -10.31 -7.29 7.45
CA HIS A 102 -11.30 -8.01 6.65
C HIS A 102 -12.27 -8.85 7.49
N ARG A 103 -13.51 -9.03 7.00
CA ARG A 103 -14.56 -9.74 7.76
C ARG A 103 -14.31 -11.24 7.83
N LYS A 104 -13.89 -11.84 6.72
CA LYS A 104 -13.62 -13.27 6.62
C LYS A 104 -12.17 -13.55 7.03
N PRO A 105 -11.90 -14.67 7.70
CA PRO A 105 -10.53 -15.10 7.95
C PRO A 105 -9.80 -15.34 6.62
N PRO A 106 -8.47 -15.16 6.58
CA PRO A 106 -7.67 -15.45 5.39
C PRO A 106 -7.71 -16.93 5.06
N ASP A 107 -7.60 -17.26 3.78
CA ASP A 107 -7.36 -18.64 3.33
C ASP A 107 -5.90 -19.05 3.60
N LEU A 108 -5.59 -20.33 3.41
CA LEU A 108 -4.25 -20.87 3.69
C LEU A 108 -3.14 -20.21 2.87
N GLU A 109 -3.44 -19.78 1.65
CA GLU A 109 -2.47 -19.10 0.77
C GLU A 109 -2.16 -17.69 1.28
N LEU A 110 -3.19 -16.93 1.65
CA LEU A 110 -3.07 -15.60 2.23
C LEU A 110 -2.43 -15.66 3.62
N GLU A 111 -2.74 -16.68 4.43
CA GLU A 111 -2.02 -16.94 5.68
C GLU A 111 -0.51 -17.17 5.45
N GLY A 112 -0.16 -17.93 4.42
CA GLY A 112 1.22 -18.16 4.02
C GLY A 112 1.91 -16.86 3.62
N LEU A 113 1.21 -16.00 2.88
CA LEU A 113 1.71 -14.68 2.47
C LEU A 113 1.98 -13.76 3.67
N PHE A 114 1.04 -13.67 4.62
CA PHE A 114 1.22 -12.86 5.83
C PHE A 114 2.37 -13.38 6.71
N LYS A 115 2.53 -14.69 6.85
CA LYS A 115 3.66 -15.27 7.60
C LYS A 115 5.01 -14.95 6.97
N ARG A 116 5.08 -14.84 5.63
CA ARG A 116 6.31 -14.47 4.92
C ARG A 116 6.73 -13.02 5.22
N HIS A 117 5.76 -12.14 5.45
CA HIS A 117 5.97 -10.71 5.74
C HIS A 117 5.61 -10.37 7.19
N PHE A 118 5.87 -11.27 8.14
CA PHE A 118 5.38 -11.16 9.52
C PHE A 118 5.84 -9.90 10.26
N THR A 119 6.99 -9.32 9.89
CA THR A 119 7.52 -8.10 10.53
C THR A 119 6.88 -6.82 10.03
N THR A 120 6.22 -6.84 8.86
CA THR A 120 5.66 -5.64 8.21
C THR A 120 4.17 -5.74 7.94
N VAL A 121 3.56 -6.91 8.09
CA VAL A 121 2.16 -7.15 7.76
C VAL A 121 1.42 -7.81 8.91
N GLU A 122 0.32 -7.19 9.34
CA GLU A 122 -0.62 -7.74 10.31
C GLU A 122 -2.03 -7.87 9.71
N PHE A 123 -2.80 -8.86 10.18
CA PHE A 123 -4.18 -9.08 9.75
C PHE A 123 -5.12 -9.14 10.95
N PHE A 124 -6.21 -8.38 10.87
CA PHE A 124 -7.29 -8.36 11.84
C PHE A 124 -8.61 -8.78 11.21
N GLN A 125 -9.32 -9.69 11.87
CA GLN A 125 -10.66 -10.09 11.47
C GLN A 125 -11.70 -9.12 12.05
N GLY A 126 -12.35 -8.33 11.19
CA GLY A 126 -13.35 -7.33 11.57
C GLY A 126 -13.88 -6.55 10.37
N THR A 127 -14.63 -5.48 10.61
CA THR A 127 -15.19 -4.65 9.55
C THR A 127 -14.91 -3.17 9.78
N ILE A 128 -14.55 -2.46 8.70
CA ILE A 128 -14.38 -1.01 8.72
C ILE A 128 -15.67 -0.22 9.06
N MET A 129 -16.83 -0.89 8.98
CA MET A 129 -18.15 -0.34 9.33
C MET A 129 -18.39 -0.27 10.85
N ASN A 130 -17.55 -0.92 11.64
CA ASN A 130 -17.69 -1.00 13.09
C ASN A 130 -16.62 -0.11 13.74
N PRO A 131 -17.00 0.92 14.52
CA PRO A 131 -16.03 1.83 15.13
C PRO A 131 -15.08 1.12 16.12
N ILE A 132 -15.52 0.02 16.75
CA ILE A 132 -14.67 -0.76 17.65
C ILE A 132 -13.51 -1.40 16.88
N ASP A 133 -13.76 -1.89 15.66
CA ASP A 133 -12.72 -2.46 14.81
C ASP A 133 -11.76 -1.38 14.30
N LEU A 134 -12.25 -0.16 14.02
CA LEU A 134 -11.43 1.00 13.65
C LEU A 134 -10.49 1.41 14.79
N GLN A 135 -11.00 1.45 16.02
CA GLN A 135 -10.19 1.71 17.21
C GLN A 135 -9.12 0.63 17.40
N ARG A 136 -9.48 -0.63 17.16
CA ARG A 136 -8.62 -1.80 17.33
C ARG A 136 -7.43 -1.81 16.37
N VAL A 137 -7.60 -1.33 15.14
CA VAL A 137 -6.51 -1.13 14.16
C VAL A 137 -5.93 0.29 14.20
N LYS A 138 -6.31 1.09 15.20
CA LYS A 138 -5.81 2.45 15.44
C LYS A 138 -5.90 3.36 14.22
N VAL A 139 -7.05 3.39 13.53
CA VAL A 139 -7.24 4.22 12.31
C VAL A 139 -6.83 5.69 12.52
N HIS A 140 -7.17 6.29 13.65
CA HIS A 140 -6.78 7.68 13.98
C HIS A 140 -5.26 7.95 14.03
N GLU A 141 -4.43 6.92 14.23
CA GLU A 141 -2.96 7.02 14.25
C GLU A 141 -2.34 6.60 12.90
N ALA A 142 -3.14 6.10 11.95
CA ALA A 142 -2.64 5.58 10.69
C ALA A 142 -2.31 6.70 9.70
N ASP A 143 -1.27 6.50 8.88
CA ASP A 143 -0.85 7.46 7.83
C ASP A 143 -1.90 7.55 6.71
N ALA A 144 -2.55 6.43 6.37
CA ALA A 144 -3.59 6.37 5.35
C ALA A 144 -4.47 5.12 5.47
N CYS A 145 -5.68 5.19 4.93
CA CYS A 145 -6.55 4.05 4.67
C CYS A 145 -6.67 3.78 3.17
N LEU A 146 -6.44 2.53 2.75
CA LEU A 146 -6.61 2.09 1.37
C LEU A 146 -7.83 1.17 1.26
N VAL A 147 -8.72 1.48 0.32
CA VAL A 147 -9.94 0.71 0.04
C VAL A 147 -9.81 0.04 -1.32
N LEU A 148 -9.56 -1.28 -1.32
CA LEU A 148 -9.40 -2.09 -2.54
C LEU A 148 -10.76 -2.54 -3.08
N ALA A 149 -10.93 -2.50 -4.40
CA ALA A 149 -12.16 -2.92 -5.09
C ALA A 149 -12.01 -4.30 -5.75
N ASN A 150 -13.12 -5.06 -5.82
CA ASN A 150 -13.16 -6.27 -6.63
C ASN A 150 -13.28 -5.96 -8.12
N LYS A 151 -12.19 -6.15 -8.87
CA LYS A 151 -12.13 -5.89 -10.31
C LYS A 151 -13.01 -6.82 -11.16
N TYR A 152 -13.38 -7.97 -10.61
CA TYR A 152 -14.14 -9.02 -11.29
C TYR A 152 -15.53 -9.21 -10.66
N CYS A 153 -16.08 -8.16 -10.05
CA CYS A 153 -17.45 -8.16 -9.52
C CYS A 153 -18.49 -8.31 -10.64
N GLN A 154 -19.65 -8.88 -10.29
CA GLN A 154 -20.78 -8.99 -11.22
C GLN A 154 -21.49 -7.66 -11.43
N ASP A 155 -21.63 -6.88 -10.35
CA ASP A 155 -22.25 -5.56 -10.34
C ASP A 155 -21.22 -4.53 -9.84
N PRO A 156 -20.60 -3.77 -10.76
CA PRO A 156 -19.64 -2.72 -10.42
C PRO A 156 -20.22 -1.59 -9.58
N ASP A 157 -21.49 -1.22 -9.79
CA ASP A 157 -22.13 -0.13 -9.05
C ASP A 157 -22.39 -0.52 -7.60
N ALA A 158 -22.80 -1.77 -7.35
CA ALA A 158 -22.95 -2.29 -6.01
C ALA A 158 -21.61 -2.38 -5.25
N GLU A 159 -20.53 -2.80 -5.93
CA GLU A 159 -19.18 -2.84 -5.33
C GLU A 159 -18.68 -1.44 -4.99
N ASP A 160 -18.85 -0.47 -5.90
CA ASP A 160 -18.50 0.94 -5.66
C ASP A 160 -19.31 1.54 -4.52
N ALA A 161 -20.62 1.30 -4.47
CA ALA A 161 -21.47 1.75 -3.37
C ALA A 161 -20.99 1.18 -2.03
N ALA A 162 -20.61 -0.09 -1.98
CA ALA A 162 -20.03 -0.69 -0.79
C ALA A 162 -18.70 -0.03 -0.40
N ASN A 163 -17.82 0.28 -1.35
CA ASN A 163 -16.57 0.99 -1.10
C ASN A 163 -16.78 2.42 -0.61
N ILE A 164 -17.72 3.17 -1.19
CA ILE A 164 -18.09 4.52 -0.75
C ILE A 164 -18.62 4.49 0.69
N MET A 165 -19.45 3.50 1.05
CA MET A 165 -19.91 3.34 2.43
C MET A 165 -18.77 3.05 3.42
N ARG A 166 -17.72 2.33 2.98
CA ARG A 166 -16.50 2.12 3.78
C ARG A 166 -15.77 3.43 4.03
N VAL A 167 -15.64 4.28 3.00
CA VAL A 167 -15.03 5.62 3.12
C VAL A 167 -15.82 6.48 4.10
N ILE A 168 -17.15 6.51 3.99
CA ILE A 168 -18.02 7.25 4.92
C ILE A 168 -17.76 6.78 6.37
N SER A 169 -17.66 5.47 6.60
CA SER A 169 -17.38 4.93 7.94
C SER A 169 -16.01 5.38 8.49
N ILE A 170 -14.97 5.35 7.65
CA ILE A 170 -13.62 5.81 8.03
C ILE A 170 -13.66 7.31 8.36
N LYS A 171 -14.20 8.12 7.45
CA LYS A 171 -14.26 9.58 7.55
C LYS A 171 -15.17 10.09 8.67
N ASN A 172 -16.18 9.32 9.06
CA ASN A 172 -17.00 9.60 10.24
C ASN A 172 -16.27 9.29 11.56
N TYR A 173 -15.30 8.38 11.54
CA TYR A 173 -14.49 8.03 12.71
C TYR A 173 -13.26 8.95 12.87
N SER A 174 -12.61 9.27 11.75
CA SER A 174 -11.46 10.18 11.66
C SER A 174 -11.61 10.97 10.37
N ASP A 175 -11.84 12.27 10.47
CA ASP A 175 -12.01 13.20 9.35
C ASP A 175 -10.67 13.52 8.67
N ASP A 176 -9.62 13.74 9.47
CA ASP A 176 -8.29 14.16 9.01
C ASP A 176 -7.45 13.05 8.33
N ILE A 177 -7.93 11.80 8.33
CA ILE A 177 -7.17 10.68 7.77
C ILE A 177 -7.21 10.70 6.24
N ARG A 178 -6.05 10.48 5.61
CA ARG A 178 -5.97 10.28 4.16
C ARG A 178 -6.64 8.97 3.73
N VAL A 179 -7.55 9.01 2.77
CA VAL A 179 -8.23 7.84 2.22
C VAL A 179 -7.98 7.71 0.71
N ILE A 180 -7.46 6.55 0.29
CA ILE A 180 -7.29 6.20 -1.12
C ILE A 180 -8.25 5.07 -1.46
N ILE A 181 -9.18 5.33 -2.39
CA ILE A 181 -10.23 4.38 -2.78
C ILE A 181 -10.10 3.99 -4.25
N GLN A 182 -10.29 2.70 -4.53
CA GLN A 182 -10.52 2.21 -5.89
C GLN A 182 -12.01 2.23 -6.22
N LEU A 183 -12.35 2.80 -7.37
CA LEU A 183 -13.69 2.74 -7.95
C LEU A 183 -13.64 2.04 -9.31
N MET A 184 -14.71 1.33 -9.65
CA MET A 184 -14.90 0.66 -10.93
C MET A 184 -15.43 1.65 -11.97
N GLN A 185 -16.44 2.46 -11.62
CA GLN A 185 -17.14 3.36 -12.53
C GLN A 185 -16.84 4.84 -12.26
N TYR A 186 -16.84 5.65 -13.32
CA TYR A 186 -16.53 7.08 -13.21
C TYR A 186 -17.67 7.89 -12.57
N HIS A 187 -18.93 7.61 -12.91
CA HIS A 187 -20.06 8.37 -12.38
C HIS A 187 -20.21 8.25 -10.85
N ASN A 188 -19.75 7.14 -10.26
CA ASN A 188 -19.79 6.95 -8.82
C ASN A 188 -18.80 7.85 -8.05
N LYS A 189 -17.78 8.40 -8.72
CA LYS A 189 -16.80 9.33 -8.13
C LYS A 189 -17.47 10.58 -7.55
N ALA A 190 -18.58 11.03 -8.15
CA ALA A 190 -19.31 12.21 -7.68
C ALA A 190 -19.87 12.05 -6.25
N TYR A 191 -20.20 10.83 -5.82
CA TYR A 191 -20.72 10.60 -4.47
C TYR A 191 -19.68 10.86 -3.38
N LEU A 192 -18.39 10.65 -3.67
CA LEU A 192 -17.31 10.94 -2.71
C LEU A 192 -17.16 12.43 -2.45
N LEU A 193 -17.37 13.26 -3.48
CA LEU A 193 -17.31 14.73 -3.36
C LEU A 193 -18.44 15.32 -2.50
N ASN A 194 -19.50 14.54 -2.26
CA ASN A 194 -20.60 14.94 -1.37
C ASN A 194 -20.30 14.64 0.11
N ILE A 195 -19.21 13.94 0.42
CA ILE A 195 -18.80 13.67 1.79
C ILE A 195 -18.11 14.94 2.34
N PRO A 196 -18.60 15.56 3.43
CA PRO A 196 -18.06 16.84 3.90
C PRO A 196 -16.58 16.82 4.31
N SER A 197 -16.10 15.68 4.81
CA SER A 197 -14.73 15.46 5.26
C SER A 197 -13.82 14.86 4.17
N TRP A 198 -14.30 14.78 2.93
CA TRP A 198 -13.47 14.39 1.79
C TRP A 198 -12.71 15.61 1.26
N ASP A 199 -11.38 15.60 1.39
CA ASP A 199 -10.53 16.69 0.92
C ASP A 199 -9.36 16.17 0.09
N TRP A 200 -9.40 16.47 -1.21
CA TRP A 200 -8.33 16.16 -2.15
C TRP A 200 -7.01 16.89 -1.81
N LYS A 201 -7.07 18.03 -1.10
CA LYS A 201 -5.87 18.76 -0.65
C LYS A 201 -5.15 18.05 0.50
N GLN A 202 -5.88 17.30 1.32
CA GLN A 202 -5.33 16.41 2.34
C GLN A 202 -4.81 15.07 1.76
N GLY A 203 -4.98 14.86 0.45
CA GLY A 203 -4.51 13.69 -0.27
C GLY A 203 -5.55 12.57 -0.40
N ASP A 204 -6.83 12.86 -0.17
CA ASP A 204 -7.90 11.90 -0.47
C ASP A 204 -8.00 11.69 -1.97
N ASP A 205 -7.67 10.47 -2.41
CA ASP A 205 -7.49 10.14 -3.82
C ASP A 205 -8.46 9.05 -4.27
N VAL A 206 -9.01 9.23 -5.48
CA VAL A 206 -9.88 8.24 -6.13
C VAL A 206 -9.15 7.65 -7.32
N ILE A 207 -8.89 6.34 -7.28
CA ILE A 207 -8.35 5.57 -8.39
C ILE A 207 -9.52 4.94 -9.14
N CYS A 208 -10.03 5.62 -10.17
CA CYS A 208 -11.08 5.07 -11.02
C CYS A 208 -10.48 4.16 -12.11
N LEU A 209 -10.79 2.86 -12.02
CA LEU A 209 -10.23 1.85 -12.92
C LEU A 209 -10.72 1.99 -14.36
N ALA A 210 -12.01 2.30 -14.58
CA ALA A 210 -12.53 2.55 -15.92
C ALA A 210 -11.91 3.79 -16.56
N GLU A 211 -11.77 4.89 -15.79
CA GLU A 211 -11.16 6.15 -16.23
C GLU A 211 -9.71 5.91 -16.69
N LEU A 212 -8.89 5.27 -15.85
CA LEU A 212 -7.49 4.99 -16.18
C LEU A 212 -7.34 4.00 -17.34
N LYS A 213 -8.12 2.90 -17.32
CA LYS A 213 -8.05 1.86 -18.37
C LYS A 213 -8.40 2.44 -19.74
N LEU A 214 -9.53 3.13 -19.86
CA LEU A 214 -9.97 3.72 -21.12
C LEU A 214 -9.08 4.90 -21.52
N GLY A 215 -8.60 5.69 -20.56
CA GLY A 215 -7.64 6.77 -20.79
C GLY A 215 -6.35 6.27 -21.43
N PHE A 216 -5.73 5.20 -20.89
CA PHE A 216 -4.52 4.62 -21.47
C PHE A 216 -4.75 4.01 -22.85
N ILE A 217 -5.88 3.36 -23.09
CA ILE A 217 -6.23 2.84 -24.42
C ILE A 217 -6.39 4.00 -25.41
N ALA A 218 -7.10 5.06 -25.03
CA ALA A 218 -7.30 6.23 -25.87
C ALA A 218 -5.97 6.92 -26.24
N GLN A 219 -5.05 7.06 -25.28
CA GLN A 219 -3.71 7.61 -25.57
C GLN A 219 -2.88 6.67 -26.45
N SER A 220 -3.00 5.35 -26.28
CA SER A 220 -2.37 4.37 -27.19
C SER A 220 -2.89 4.45 -28.63
N CYS A 221 -4.11 4.95 -28.85
CA CYS A 221 -4.60 5.23 -30.20
C CYS A 221 -3.88 6.41 -30.85
N LEU A 222 -3.37 7.37 -30.07
CA LEU A 222 -2.57 8.49 -30.56
C LEU A 222 -1.10 8.11 -30.75
N ALA A 223 -0.55 7.35 -29.79
CA ALA A 223 0.83 6.88 -29.79
C ALA A 223 0.90 5.38 -29.41
N PRO A 224 0.96 4.46 -30.40
CA PRO A 224 1.01 3.03 -30.13
C PRO A 224 2.14 2.65 -29.17
N GLY A 225 1.79 1.89 -28.13
CA GLY A 225 2.73 1.48 -27.07
C GLY A 225 2.73 2.38 -25.83
N PHE A 226 2.02 3.53 -25.84
CA PHE A 226 1.92 4.44 -24.70
C PHE A 226 1.42 3.76 -23.42
N SER A 227 0.37 2.94 -23.51
CA SER A 227 -0.17 2.21 -22.36
C SER A 227 0.86 1.30 -21.69
N THR A 228 1.69 0.62 -22.48
CA THR A 228 2.75 -0.27 -21.96
C THR A 228 3.86 0.53 -21.32
N MET A 229 4.26 1.65 -21.93
CA MET A 229 5.24 2.57 -21.35
C MET A 229 4.76 3.09 -19.99
N MET A 230 3.53 3.63 -19.92
CA MET A 230 2.97 4.14 -18.67
C MET A 230 2.80 3.03 -17.61
N ALA A 231 2.33 1.85 -18.00
CA ALA A 231 2.19 0.73 -17.07
C ALA A 231 3.53 0.30 -16.45
N ASN A 232 4.62 0.36 -17.22
CA ASN A 232 5.96 0.08 -16.69
C ASN A 232 6.45 1.18 -15.74
N LEU A 233 6.11 2.46 -15.98
CA LEU A 233 6.52 3.58 -15.11
C LEU A 233 5.85 3.59 -13.72
N PHE A 234 4.69 2.94 -13.58
CA PHE A 234 3.95 2.84 -12.31
C PHE A 234 4.21 1.52 -11.56
N ALA A 235 4.71 0.50 -12.26
CA ALA A 235 4.98 -0.80 -11.66
C ALA A 235 6.44 -0.82 -11.18
N MET A 236 6.66 -1.17 -9.91
CA MET A 236 8.02 -1.37 -9.43
C MET A 236 8.57 -2.66 -9.99
N ARG A 237 9.72 -2.54 -10.67
CA ARG A 237 10.37 -3.68 -11.32
C ARG A 237 11.88 -3.57 -11.20
N SER A 238 12.48 -4.45 -10.41
CA SER A 238 13.92 -4.68 -10.51
C SER A 238 14.23 -5.38 -11.83
N PHE A 239 15.11 -4.78 -12.64
CA PHE A 239 15.57 -5.38 -13.89
C PHE A 239 16.95 -6.02 -13.70
N LYS A 240 17.18 -7.14 -14.39
CA LYS A 240 18.50 -7.77 -14.51
C LYS A 240 18.77 -8.04 -15.97
N THR A 241 19.68 -7.27 -16.57
CA THR A 241 20.16 -7.53 -17.93
C THR A 241 21.18 -8.66 -17.92
N SER A 242 21.21 -9.48 -18.97
CA SER A 242 22.23 -10.53 -19.10
C SER A 242 22.89 -10.48 -20.49
N PRO A 243 24.21 -10.78 -20.60
CA PRO A 243 24.91 -10.79 -21.89
C PRO A 243 24.37 -11.83 -22.88
N GLY A 244 23.65 -12.85 -22.40
CA GLY A 244 23.03 -13.90 -23.21
C GLY A 244 21.63 -13.57 -23.74
N MET A 245 21.02 -12.46 -23.30
CA MET A 245 19.70 -12.03 -23.79
C MET A 245 19.81 -11.27 -25.11
N GLN A 246 18.73 -11.32 -25.91
CA GLN A 246 18.62 -10.54 -27.13
C GLN A 246 18.69 -9.04 -26.82
N VAL A 247 19.30 -8.26 -27.72
CA VAL A 247 19.56 -6.83 -27.53
C VAL A 247 18.27 -6.06 -27.21
N TRP A 248 17.20 -6.25 -28.00
CA TRP A 248 15.92 -5.57 -27.78
C TRP A 248 15.30 -5.90 -26.42
N THR A 249 15.52 -7.11 -25.90
CA THR A 249 15.02 -7.53 -24.59
C THR A 249 15.79 -6.81 -23.48
N ASN A 250 17.11 -6.70 -23.59
CA ASN A 250 17.93 -5.94 -22.64
C ASN A 250 17.54 -4.45 -22.64
N ASP A 251 17.30 -3.85 -23.81
CA ASP A 251 16.87 -2.46 -23.92
C ASP A 251 15.45 -2.23 -23.35
N TYR A 252 14.53 -3.15 -23.64
CA TYR A 252 13.19 -3.13 -23.05
C TYR A 252 13.23 -3.26 -21.52
N LEU A 253 14.00 -4.22 -21.00
CA LEU A 253 14.16 -4.43 -19.55
C LEU A 253 14.79 -3.22 -18.86
N ARG A 254 15.74 -2.54 -19.52
CA ARG A 254 16.27 -1.27 -19.01
C ARG A 254 15.16 -0.22 -18.88
N GLY A 255 14.29 -0.11 -19.88
CA GLY A 255 13.13 0.78 -19.82
C GLY A 255 12.12 0.41 -18.73
N THR A 256 11.98 -0.88 -18.39
CA THR A 256 11.09 -1.31 -17.30
C THR A 256 11.58 -0.94 -15.91
N GLY A 257 12.86 -0.63 -15.74
CA GLY A 257 13.42 -0.16 -14.47
C GLY A 257 13.34 1.34 -14.26
N MET A 258 12.67 2.07 -15.16
CA MET A 258 12.44 3.49 -15.01
C MET A 258 11.10 3.72 -14.30
N GLU A 259 11.06 4.64 -13.36
CA GLU A 259 9.90 4.96 -12.54
C GLU A 259 9.67 6.48 -12.49
N MET A 260 8.46 6.88 -12.09
CA MET A 260 8.14 8.29 -11.87
C MET A 260 8.39 8.71 -10.43
N TYR A 261 9.09 9.83 -10.28
CA TYR A 261 9.44 10.40 -9.00
C TYR A 261 9.11 11.89 -8.93
N THR A 262 8.89 12.37 -7.72
CA THR A 262 8.71 13.80 -7.44
C THR A 262 9.83 14.28 -6.55
N GLU A 263 10.46 15.39 -6.89
CA GLU A 263 11.50 16.00 -6.06
C GLU A 263 11.47 17.51 -6.20
N THR A 264 11.88 18.21 -5.14
CA THR A 264 11.94 19.68 -5.18
C THR A 264 13.18 20.11 -5.97
N LEU A 265 13.02 21.10 -6.85
CA LEU A 265 14.14 21.66 -7.61
C LEU A 265 15.02 22.54 -6.73
N SER A 266 16.33 22.48 -6.94
CA SER A 266 17.27 23.34 -6.20
C SER A 266 17.12 24.82 -6.55
N PRO A 267 17.62 25.74 -5.69
CA PRO A 267 17.59 27.18 -5.98
C PRO A 267 18.35 27.57 -7.24
N SER A 268 19.26 26.72 -7.74
CA SER A 268 20.01 26.97 -8.96
C SER A 268 19.13 27.02 -10.22
N PHE A 269 17.93 26.47 -10.13
CA PHE A 269 16.94 26.45 -11.19
C PHE A 269 15.98 27.65 -11.14
N ILE A 270 15.98 28.46 -10.08
CA ILE A 270 15.08 29.62 -9.98
C ILE A 270 15.30 30.57 -11.16
N ASP A 271 14.19 31.06 -11.73
CA ASP A 271 14.11 31.91 -12.93
C ASP A 271 14.58 31.27 -14.24
N MET A 272 15.03 30.01 -14.21
CA MET A 272 15.39 29.26 -15.41
C MET A 272 14.13 28.88 -16.18
N PRO A 273 14.08 29.10 -17.51
CA PRO A 273 13.03 28.57 -18.36
C PRO A 273 12.99 27.04 -18.28
N PHE A 274 11.78 26.46 -18.26
CA PHE A 274 11.59 25.02 -18.15
C PHE A 274 12.44 24.22 -19.17
N ALA A 275 12.50 24.67 -20.42
CA ALA A 275 13.29 24.00 -21.46
C ALA A 275 14.79 23.91 -21.12
N GLN A 276 15.38 24.99 -20.58
CA GLN A 276 16.79 25.00 -20.16
C GLN A 276 17.01 24.12 -18.93
N ALA A 277 16.05 24.09 -18.02
CA ALA A 277 16.12 23.23 -16.84
C ALA A 277 16.05 21.75 -17.23
N THR A 278 15.13 21.38 -18.12
CA THR A 278 15.02 20.01 -18.64
C THR A 278 16.29 19.60 -19.38
N GLU A 279 16.88 20.49 -20.18
CA GLU A 279 18.17 20.22 -20.85
C GLU A 279 19.29 19.97 -19.83
N LEU A 280 19.41 20.80 -18.79
CA LEU A 280 20.40 20.61 -17.73
C LEU A 280 20.17 19.28 -16.99
N CYS A 281 18.93 19.01 -16.57
CA CYS A 281 18.57 17.75 -15.92
C CYS A 281 18.95 16.55 -16.78
N PHE A 282 18.66 16.58 -18.07
CA PHE A 282 18.92 15.45 -18.96
C PHE A 282 20.41 15.28 -19.26
N THR A 283 21.11 16.36 -19.60
CA THR A 283 22.51 16.30 -20.05
C THR A 283 23.48 16.06 -18.90
N LYS A 284 23.31 16.79 -17.79
CA LYS A 284 24.20 16.79 -16.62
C LYS A 284 23.76 15.83 -15.52
N LEU A 285 22.47 15.83 -15.17
CA LEU A 285 21.98 15.02 -14.05
C LEU A 285 21.52 13.61 -14.47
N LYS A 286 21.37 13.36 -15.78
CA LYS A 286 20.79 12.13 -16.34
C LYS A 286 19.36 11.87 -15.86
N LEU A 287 18.60 12.92 -15.60
CA LEU A 287 17.21 12.87 -15.16
C LEU A 287 16.28 13.42 -16.24
N LEU A 288 15.17 12.72 -16.51
CA LEU A 288 14.16 13.19 -17.46
C LEU A 288 13.07 13.97 -16.73
N LEU A 289 13.16 15.31 -16.75
CA LEU A 289 12.13 16.20 -16.19
C LEU A 289 10.93 16.33 -17.15
N LEU A 290 9.74 15.90 -16.71
CA LEU A 290 8.51 15.90 -17.52
C LEU A 290 7.58 17.07 -17.23
N ALA A 291 7.40 17.39 -15.95
CA ALA A 291 6.41 18.36 -15.49
C ALA A 291 6.91 19.12 -14.27
N ILE A 292 6.30 20.26 -14.00
CA ILE A 292 6.50 21.03 -12.77
C ILE A 292 5.17 21.43 -12.17
N GLU A 293 5.14 21.55 -10.84
CA GLU A 293 4.05 22.20 -10.12
C GLU A 293 4.14 23.71 -10.32
N VAL A 294 3.08 24.32 -10.86
CA VAL A 294 2.96 25.75 -11.06
C VAL A 294 1.90 26.29 -10.10
N ARG A 295 2.28 27.28 -9.28
CA ARG A 295 1.34 27.95 -8.37
C ARG A 295 0.45 28.89 -9.17
N GLY A 296 -0.86 28.76 -9.00
CA GLY A 296 -1.85 29.65 -9.60
C GLY A 296 -1.78 31.08 -9.04
N ILE A 297 -2.48 32.00 -9.69
CA ILE A 297 -2.57 33.42 -9.29
C ILE A 297 -3.28 33.54 -7.93
N GLU A 298 -4.24 32.66 -7.67
CA GLU A 298 -4.78 32.43 -6.33
C GLU A 298 -3.85 31.43 -5.63
N ALA A 299 -3.07 31.92 -4.66
CA ALA A 299 -1.98 31.19 -4.00
C ALA A 299 -2.36 29.85 -3.31
N ALA A 300 -3.64 29.44 -3.38
CA ALA A 300 -4.19 28.23 -2.79
C ALA A 300 -4.36 27.06 -3.77
N ASP A 301 -4.21 27.26 -5.09
CA ASP A 301 -4.35 26.20 -6.08
C ASP A 301 -3.03 25.97 -6.83
N THR A 302 -2.54 24.73 -6.78
CA THR A 302 -1.32 24.32 -7.47
C THR A 302 -1.68 23.38 -8.61
N LYS A 303 -1.14 23.67 -9.79
CA LYS A 303 -1.44 22.91 -11.01
C LYS A 303 -0.19 22.21 -11.49
N ILE A 304 -0.31 20.92 -11.77
CA ILE A 304 0.73 20.18 -12.50
C ILE A 304 0.69 20.60 -13.96
N SER A 305 1.78 21.16 -14.46
CA SER A 305 1.93 21.52 -15.87
C SER A 305 2.93 20.59 -16.53
N ILE A 306 2.46 19.81 -17.50
CA ILE A 306 3.28 18.90 -18.30
C ILE A 306 3.93 19.69 -19.44
N ASN A 307 5.26 19.65 -19.53
CA ASN A 307 6.07 20.36 -20.52
C ASN A 307 5.61 21.83 -20.78
N PRO A 308 5.58 22.70 -19.75
CA PRO A 308 5.12 24.06 -19.91
C PRO A 308 6.04 24.87 -20.82
N ARG A 309 5.45 25.57 -21.80
CA ARG A 309 6.20 26.48 -22.68
C ARG A 309 6.38 27.84 -22.01
N GLY A 310 7.63 28.28 -21.88
CA GLY A 310 7.96 29.62 -21.38
C GLY A 310 7.77 29.83 -19.87
N ALA A 311 7.31 28.83 -19.12
CA ALA A 311 7.26 28.90 -17.66
C ALA A 311 8.68 28.94 -17.09
N LYS A 312 8.87 29.81 -16.09
CA LYS A 312 10.08 29.86 -15.30
C LYS A 312 9.88 29.09 -14.00
N ILE A 313 10.93 28.45 -13.54
CA ILE A 313 10.92 27.71 -12.28
C ILE A 313 10.93 28.71 -11.13
N GLN A 314 9.99 28.56 -10.20
CA GLN A 314 9.89 29.35 -8.99
C GLN A 314 10.64 28.66 -7.83
N ALA A 315 10.85 29.38 -6.74
CA ALA A 315 11.39 28.79 -5.53
C ALA A 315 10.47 27.68 -4.99
N ASN A 316 11.06 26.59 -4.50
CA ASN A 316 10.36 25.42 -3.98
C ASN A 316 9.35 24.80 -4.96
N THR A 317 9.66 24.83 -6.26
CA THR A 317 8.88 24.14 -7.30
C THR A 317 9.15 22.64 -7.22
N GLN A 318 8.08 21.84 -7.18
CA GLN A 318 8.18 20.39 -7.31
C GLN A 318 8.31 20.01 -8.80
N GLY A 319 9.32 19.19 -9.12
CA GLY A 319 9.51 18.61 -10.44
C GLY A 319 9.09 17.14 -10.47
N PHE A 320 8.57 16.70 -11.61
CA PHE A 320 8.18 15.32 -11.89
C PHE A 320 9.19 14.71 -12.87
N PHE A 321 9.87 13.65 -12.44
CA PHE A 321 10.99 13.05 -13.14
C PHE A 321 10.71 11.59 -13.50
N ILE A 322 11.32 11.13 -14.59
CA ILE A 322 11.56 9.71 -14.84
C ILE A 322 13.04 9.41 -14.56
N ALA A 323 13.29 8.44 -13.68
CA ALA A 323 14.64 8.00 -13.27
C ALA A 323 14.63 6.52 -12.85
N GLN A 324 15.80 5.95 -12.56
CA GLN A 324 15.90 4.55 -12.11
C GLN A 324 15.66 4.36 -10.61
N SER A 325 15.89 5.40 -9.80
CA SER A 325 15.73 5.34 -8.35
C SER A 325 15.42 6.70 -7.75
N ALA A 326 14.85 6.72 -6.55
CA ALA A 326 14.61 7.96 -5.80
C ALA A 326 15.92 8.71 -5.45
N ASP A 327 17.00 7.99 -5.12
CA ASP A 327 18.30 8.59 -4.78
C ASP A 327 18.89 9.36 -5.96
N GLU A 328 18.74 8.84 -7.16
CA GLU A 328 19.15 9.52 -8.38
C GLU A 328 18.46 10.87 -8.57
N VAL A 329 17.18 10.98 -8.20
CA VAL A 329 16.39 12.19 -8.37
C VAL A 329 16.81 13.26 -7.35
N LYS A 330 17.32 12.88 -6.17
CA LYS A 330 17.87 13.81 -5.17
C LYS A 330 19.00 14.70 -5.70
N ARG A 331 19.67 14.30 -6.78
CA ARG A 331 20.66 15.14 -7.48
C ARG A 331 20.04 16.46 -7.96
N ALA A 332 18.77 16.48 -8.36
CA ALA A 332 18.06 17.69 -8.75
C ALA A 332 17.91 18.70 -7.59
N TRP A 333 17.76 18.20 -6.37
CA TRP A 333 17.73 19.02 -5.15
C TRP A 333 19.12 19.50 -4.73
N TYR A 334 20.14 18.63 -4.83
CA TYR A 334 21.51 18.99 -4.43
C TYR A 334 22.29 19.82 -5.45
N PHE A 335 21.79 19.95 -6.68
CA PHE A 335 22.50 20.64 -7.74
C PHE A 335 22.79 22.11 -7.40
N CYS A 336 24.06 22.50 -7.47
CA CYS A 336 24.53 23.84 -7.23
C CYS A 336 25.47 24.23 -8.36
N LYS A 337 25.16 25.30 -9.11
CA LYS A 337 26.00 25.74 -10.24
C LYS A 337 27.46 25.97 -9.80
N ALA A 338 27.68 26.79 -8.77
CA ALA A 338 29.03 27.09 -8.29
C ALA A 338 29.81 25.86 -7.80
N CYS A 339 29.13 24.86 -7.23
CA CYS A 339 29.75 23.69 -6.62
C CYS A 339 29.88 22.52 -7.66
N HIS A 340 28.98 22.39 -8.66
CA HIS A 340 28.84 21.19 -9.51
C HIS A 340 28.85 21.43 -11.04
N GLU A 341 29.04 22.66 -11.51
CA GLU A 341 28.97 22.96 -12.96
C GLU A 341 30.04 22.23 -13.79
N GLU A 342 31.26 22.11 -13.27
CA GLU A 342 32.38 21.44 -13.93
C GLU A 342 32.43 19.92 -13.70
N VAL A 343 31.56 19.39 -12.84
CA VAL A 343 31.51 17.96 -12.55
C VAL A 343 31.00 17.21 -13.80
N LYS A 344 31.77 16.22 -14.24
CA LYS A 344 31.44 15.38 -15.40
C LYS A 344 30.67 14.12 -15.04
N ASP A 345 30.95 13.56 -13.86
CA ASP A 345 30.32 12.35 -13.35
C ASP A 345 29.15 12.72 -12.44
N GLU A 346 27.94 12.34 -12.83
CA GLU A 346 26.71 12.62 -12.11
C GLU A 346 26.66 12.00 -10.71
N THR A 347 27.43 10.95 -10.43
CA THR A 347 27.45 10.27 -9.12
C THR A 347 28.13 11.10 -8.02
N LEU A 348 28.93 12.09 -8.41
CA LEU A 348 29.62 13.00 -7.50
C LEU A 348 28.72 14.18 -7.08
N ILE A 349 27.56 14.35 -7.71
CA ILE A 349 26.60 15.41 -7.39
C ILE A 349 25.86 15.05 -6.10
N LYS A 350 26.46 15.43 -4.98
CA LYS A 350 25.96 15.18 -3.63
C LYS A 350 25.73 16.50 -2.88
N LYS A 351 25.27 16.39 -1.64
CA LYS A 351 25.03 17.55 -0.77
C LYS A 351 26.28 18.42 -0.64
N CYS A 352 26.21 19.65 -1.12
CA CYS A 352 27.29 20.63 -1.02
C CYS A 352 27.18 21.49 0.26
N LYS A 353 28.29 22.13 0.68
CA LYS A 353 28.34 23.03 1.86
C LYS A 353 28.06 24.50 1.52
N CYS A 354 27.62 24.78 0.28
CA CYS A 354 27.32 26.11 -0.21
C CYS A 354 26.22 26.77 0.72
N LYS A 355 26.42 28.01 1.22
CA LYS A 355 25.56 28.69 2.25
C LYS A 355 24.06 28.74 1.90
N ASN A 356 23.72 28.82 0.61
CA ASN A 356 22.33 28.89 0.13
C ASN A 356 21.50 27.62 0.44
N LEU A 357 22.14 26.45 0.51
CA LEU A 357 21.48 25.19 0.86
C LEU A 357 21.13 25.13 2.37
N ALA A 358 21.96 25.77 3.21
CA ALA A 358 21.75 25.79 4.67
C ALA A 358 20.55 26.66 5.08
N THR A 359 20.28 27.75 4.35
CA THR A 359 19.08 28.59 4.52
C THR A 359 17.82 27.84 4.10
N GLN A 360 17.92 27.01 3.05
CA GLN A 360 16.83 26.20 2.53
C GLN A 360 16.41 25.08 3.50
N GLN A 361 17.36 24.51 4.26
CA GLN A 361 17.05 23.54 5.32
C GLN A 361 16.16 24.15 6.41
N ARG A 362 16.44 25.39 6.85
CA ARG A 362 15.62 26.06 7.89
C ARG A 362 14.19 26.27 7.45
N ASN A 363 13.98 26.61 6.17
CA ASN A 363 12.64 26.83 5.63
C ASN A 363 11.91 25.50 5.39
N TYR A 364 12.61 24.45 4.92
CA TYR A 364 12.01 23.13 4.71
C TYR A 364 11.62 22.44 6.01
N THR A 365 12.45 22.50 7.07
CA THR A 365 12.07 21.97 8.39
C THR A 365 10.87 22.70 8.95
N HIS A 366 10.79 24.02 8.75
CA HIS A 366 9.67 24.84 9.19
C HIS A 366 8.38 24.56 8.39
N ASP A 367 8.48 24.28 7.09
CA ASP A 367 7.32 23.91 6.24
C ASP A 367 6.82 22.49 6.53
N LEU A 368 7.72 21.54 6.84
CA LEU A 368 7.36 20.21 7.34
C LEU A 368 6.67 20.27 8.69
N GLU A 369 7.07 21.17 9.58
CA GLU A 369 6.40 21.39 10.87
C GLU A 369 5.02 22.03 10.70
N ARG A 370 4.83 22.91 9.71
CA ARG A 370 3.52 23.49 9.37
C ARG A 370 2.56 22.53 8.68
N ARG A 371 3.07 21.54 7.94
CA ARG A 371 2.23 20.47 7.35
C ARG A 371 1.84 19.37 8.35
N LYS A 372 2.40 19.42 9.57
CA LYS A 372 2.10 18.52 10.70
C LYS A 372 1.14 19.12 11.72
N GLN A 373 0.74 20.38 11.53
CA GLN A 373 -0.33 21.07 12.25
C GLN A 373 -1.51 21.23 11.31
#